data_AF-M0LY08-F1
#
_entry.id   AF-M0LY08-F1
#
_cell.length_a   1.000
_cell.length_b   1.000
_cell.length_c   1.000
_cell.angle_alpha   90.00
_cell.angle_beta   90.00
_cell.angle_gamma   90.00
#
_symmetry.space_group_name_H-M   'P 1'
#
loop_
_entity.id
_entity.type
_entity.pdbx_description
1 polymer ?
#
loop_
_entity_poly.entity_id
_entity_poly.type
_entity_poly.pdbx_seq_one_letter_code
_entity_poly.pdbx_strand_id
1 'polypeptide(L)'
;MGIVMRTGAEGLGAGSFLLSCVTAFYDYLGETREGDFFEYPDYYTFQTTEDPADYRMLDIYPDHKNLAVEPDAEHLLQAINDRAITILLVPDGPPTSPNVADIALQSARRRMDSCYVYAPDGRPSDATFSIRQPRRPANEWFEATIESMDHPEEVPAFGSDDDSIHQQFSPVPLERALERLPG
;
A
#
# COMPACT_ATOMS: atom_id res chain seq x y z
N MET A 1 -5.02 -5.27 4.82
CA MET A 1 -4.82 -3.96 4.12
C MET A 1 -4.26 -4.23 2.74
N GLY A 2 -4.60 -3.43 1.74
CA GLY A 2 -4.08 -3.56 0.37
C GLY A 2 -3.50 -2.24 -0.12
N ILE A 3 -2.36 -2.29 -0.81
CA ILE A 3 -1.72 -1.12 -1.46
C ILE A 3 -1.65 -1.40 -2.96
N VAL A 4 -2.33 -0.58 -3.74
CA VAL A 4 -2.31 -0.64 -5.22
C VAL A 4 -1.20 0.26 -5.73
N MET A 5 -0.42 -0.19 -6.71
CA MET A 5 0.65 0.60 -7.32
C MET A 5 0.82 0.29 -8.82
N ARG A 6 1.19 1.31 -9.59
CA ARG A 6 1.46 1.31 -11.03
C ARG A 6 2.89 0.91 -11.37
N THR A 7 3.84 1.24 -10.51
CA THR A 7 5.26 0.84 -10.62
C THR A 7 5.69 0.10 -9.36
N GLY A 8 6.83 -0.61 -9.41
CA GLY A 8 7.30 -1.41 -8.27
C GLY A 8 7.59 -0.55 -7.04
N ALA A 9 8.23 0.60 -7.21
CA ALA A 9 8.63 1.47 -6.09
C ALA A 9 7.53 2.44 -5.61
N GLU A 10 6.46 2.66 -6.39
CA GLU A 10 5.45 3.68 -6.07
C GLU A 10 4.81 3.47 -4.69
N GLY A 11 4.58 2.21 -4.30
CA GLY A 11 4.01 1.85 -2.99
C GLY A 11 4.82 2.34 -1.78
N LEU A 12 6.10 2.69 -1.94
CA LEU A 12 6.90 3.29 -0.88
C LEU A 12 6.32 4.60 -0.38
N GLY A 13 5.57 5.34 -1.22
CA GLY A 13 4.80 6.53 -0.83
C GLY A 13 3.78 6.30 0.29
N ALA A 14 3.39 5.04 0.52
CA ALA A 14 2.52 4.59 1.60
C ALA A 14 3.27 3.94 2.79
N GLY A 15 4.59 3.89 2.77
CA GLY A 15 5.40 3.12 3.71
C GLY A 15 5.18 3.47 5.18
N SER A 16 4.95 4.74 5.53
CA SER A 16 4.67 5.18 6.91
C SER A 16 3.30 4.75 7.39
N PHE A 17 2.32 4.67 6.48
CA PHE A 17 1.02 4.10 6.81
C PHE A 17 1.16 2.60 7.06
N LEU A 18 1.84 1.88 6.16
CA LEU A 18 2.10 0.46 6.29
C LEU A 18 2.83 0.13 7.60
N LEU A 19 3.96 0.77 7.87
CA LEU A 19 4.76 0.51 9.07
C LEU A 19 4.02 0.90 10.37
N SER A 20 3.15 1.91 10.34
CA SER A 20 2.27 2.22 11.47
C SER A 20 1.26 1.10 11.72
N CYS A 21 0.66 0.54 10.67
CA CYS A 21 -0.25 -0.60 10.78
C CYS A 21 0.48 -1.89 11.19
N VAL A 22 1.72 -2.09 10.77
CA VAL A 22 2.57 -3.22 11.20
C VAL A 22 2.88 -3.10 12.68
N THR A 23 3.30 -1.91 13.13
CA THR A 23 3.54 -1.63 14.56
C THR A 23 2.29 -1.93 15.40
N ALA A 24 1.14 -1.39 15.01
CA ALA A 24 -0.11 -1.62 15.72
C ALA A 24 -0.54 -3.11 15.76
N PHE A 25 -0.24 -3.87 14.70
CA PHE A 25 -0.52 -5.31 14.66
C PHE A 25 0.34 -6.08 15.67
N TYR A 26 1.65 -5.82 15.70
CA TYR A 26 2.55 -6.51 16.62
C TYR A 26 2.39 -6.06 18.06
N ASP A 27 2.04 -4.79 18.32
CA ASP A 27 1.65 -4.32 19.65
C ASP A 27 0.45 -5.12 20.17
N TYR A 28 -0.59 -5.28 19.33
CA TYR A 28 -1.76 -6.08 19.69
C TYR A 28 -1.41 -7.56 19.95
N LEU A 29 -0.55 -8.17 19.13
CA LEU A 29 -0.11 -9.55 19.36
C LEU A 29 0.68 -9.69 20.67
N GLY A 30 1.58 -8.75 20.96
CA GLY A 30 2.35 -8.73 22.20
C GLY A 30 1.48 -8.57 23.45
N GLU A 31 0.34 -7.86 23.34
CA GLU A 31 -0.62 -7.72 24.44
C GLU A 31 -1.53 -8.94 24.61
N THR A 32 -1.86 -9.65 23.52
CA THR A 32 -2.90 -10.68 23.53
C THR A 32 -2.39 -12.12 23.49
N ARG A 33 -1.12 -12.34 23.16
CA ARG A 33 -0.52 -13.67 23.05
C ARG A 33 0.52 -13.90 24.14
N GLU A 34 0.60 -15.16 24.60
CA GLU A 34 1.65 -15.62 25.50
C GLU A 34 2.73 -16.36 24.70
N GLY A 35 4.00 -16.00 24.92
CA GLY A 35 5.15 -16.64 24.26
C GLY A 35 5.44 -16.12 22.85
N ASP A 36 6.28 -16.87 22.11
CA ASP A 36 6.68 -16.50 20.75
C ASP A 36 5.50 -16.64 19.77
N PHE A 37 5.32 -15.64 18.90
CA PHE A 37 4.33 -15.65 17.82
C PHE A 37 5.03 -15.56 16.46
N PHE A 38 4.55 -16.37 15.50
CA PHE A 38 5.03 -16.42 14.11
C PHE A 38 3.90 -16.02 13.14
N GLU A 39 3.21 -14.94 13.48
CA GLU A 39 2.07 -14.42 12.72
C GLU A 39 2.48 -13.14 12.01
N TYR A 40 2.08 -13.02 10.75
CA TYR A 40 2.31 -11.83 9.92
C TYR A 40 0.96 -11.20 9.58
N PRO A 41 0.89 -9.87 9.47
CA PRO A 41 -0.35 -9.21 9.11
C PRO A 41 -0.79 -9.60 7.70
N ASP A 42 -2.10 -9.69 7.47
CA ASP A 42 -2.69 -9.90 6.14
C ASP A 42 -2.72 -8.57 5.35
N TYR A 43 -1.52 -8.10 5.03
CA TYR A 43 -1.23 -6.93 4.23
C TYR A 43 -0.70 -7.35 2.87
N TYR A 44 -1.14 -6.68 1.80
CA TYR A 44 -0.88 -7.09 0.43
C TYR A 44 -0.47 -5.89 -0.43
N THR A 45 0.41 -6.12 -1.40
CA THR A 45 0.69 -5.18 -2.48
C THR A 45 0.09 -5.72 -3.78
N PHE A 46 -0.46 -4.83 -4.59
CA PHE A 46 -1.01 -5.13 -5.92
C PHE A 46 -0.29 -4.24 -6.93
N GLN A 47 0.62 -4.84 -7.69
CA GLN A 47 1.57 -4.16 -8.56
C GLN A 47 1.18 -4.42 -10.01
N THR A 48 0.87 -3.37 -10.77
CA THR A 48 0.44 -3.48 -12.17
C THR A 48 1.56 -3.19 -13.16
N THR A 49 2.77 -3.64 -12.83
CA THR A 49 4.02 -3.40 -13.56
C THR A 49 4.66 -4.72 -13.98
N GLU A 50 5.46 -4.68 -15.04
CA GLU A 50 6.31 -5.80 -15.46
C GLU A 50 7.58 -5.95 -14.60
N ASP A 51 7.94 -4.89 -13.84
CA ASP A 51 9.09 -4.86 -12.91
C ASP A 51 8.59 -4.61 -11.47
N PRO A 52 8.04 -5.66 -10.80
CA PRO A 52 7.53 -5.54 -9.43
C PRO A 52 8.64 -5.52 -8.39
N ALA A 53 8.46 -4.73 -7.33
CA ALA A 53 9.37 -4.70 -6.19
C ALA A 53 8.97 -5.68 -5.08
N ASP A 54 9.93 -6.08 -4.26
CA ASP A 54 9.75 -6.94 -3.10
C ASP A 54 9.55 -6.11 -1.81
N TYR A 55 8.32 -6.11 -1.28
CA TYR A 55 7.98 -5.39 -0.04
C TYR A 55 8.15 -6.24 1.24
N ARG A 56 8.83 -7.39 1.19
CA ARG A 56 8.99 -8.25 2.39
C ARG A 56 9.72 -7.57 3.54
N MET A 57 10.64 -6.65 3.25
CA MET A 57 11.32 -5.84 4.27
C MET A 57 10.36 -4.89 5.03
N LEU A 58 9.15 -4.70 4.52
CA LEU A 58 8.08 -3.90 5.12
C LEU A 58 6.93 -4.79 5.66
N ASP A 59 7.23 -6.04 6.00
CA ASP A 59 6.29 -7.04 6.54
C ASP A 59 5.13 -7.44 5.60
N ILE A 60 5.29 -7.23 4.28
CA ILE A 60 4.43 -7.87 3.27
C ILE A 60 4.94 -9.29 3.04
N TYR A 61 4.62 -10.19 3.98
CA TYR A 61 5.15 -11.55 4.03
C TYR A 61 4.05 -12.58 4.33
N PRO A 62 4.08 -13.78 3.72
CA PRO A 62 5.11 -14.31 2.79
C PRO A 62 4.94 -13.86 1.33
N ASP A 63 5.83 -14.31 0.44
CA ASP A 63 5.97 -13.89 -0.97
C ASP A 63 4.63 -13.74 -1.73
N HIS A 64 3.66 -14.63 -1.50
CA HIS A 64 2.35 -14.58 -2.16
C HIS A 64 1.48 -13.36 -1.80
N LYS A 65 1.95 -12.51 -0.88
CA LYS A 65 1.33 -11.23 -0.52
C LYS A 65 1.83 -10.06 -1.37
N ASN A 66 2.90 -10.25 -2.14
CA ASN A 66 3.34 -9.34 -3.20
C ASN A 66 2.78 -9.80 -4.54
N LEU A 67 1.74 -9.14 -5.04
CA LEU A 67 1.02 -9.59 -6.23
C LEU A 67 1.36 -8.76 -7.44
N ALA A 68 1.86 -9.40 -8.49
CA ALA A 68 1.77 -8.88 -9.85
C ALA A 68 0.34 -9.11 -10.36
N VAL A 69 -0.30 -8.04 -10.82
CA VAL A 69 -1.67 -8.08 -11.36
C VAL A 69 -1.67 -7.37 -12.70
N GLU A 70 -2.46 -7.86 -13.66
CA GLU A 70 -2.66 -7.16 -14.93
C GLU A 70 -3.13 -5.71 -14.70
N PRO A 71 -2.68 -4.73 -15.50
CA PRO A 71 -3.12 -3.34 -15.43
C PRO A 71 -4.54 -3.18 -15.98
N ASP A 72 -5.50 -3.83 -15.33
CA ASP A 72 -6.92 -3.83 -15.65
C ASP A 72 -7.72 -3.72 -14.35
N ALA A 73 -8.64 -2.75 -14.32
CA ALA A 73 -9.38 -2.43 -13.10
C ALA A 73 -10.27 -3.57 -12.59
N GLU A 74 -10.79 -4.43 -13.48
CA GLU A 74 -11.62 -5.58 -13.09
C GLU A 74 -10.76 -6.67 -12.43
N HIS A 75 -9.65 -7.06 -13.06
CA HIS A 75 -8.72 -8.04 -12.48
C HIS A 75 -8.17 -7.56 -11.13
N LEU A 76 -7.85 -6.27 -11.04
CA LEU A 76 -7.36 -5.68 -9.80
C LEU A 76 -8.43 -5.69 -8.70
N LEU A 77 -9.67 -5.31 -9.02
CA LEU A 77 -10.77 -5.33 -8.05
C LEU A 77 -11.12 -6.75 -7.61
N GLN A 78 -11.03 -7.74 -8.50
CA GLN A 78 -11.17 -9.15 -8.15
C GLN A 78 -10.07 -9.60 -7.19
N ALA A 79 -8.80 -9.29 -7.48
CA ALA A 79 -7.67 -9.63 -6.62
C ALA A 79 -7.82 -9.03 -5.20
N ILE A 80 -8.24 -7.76 -5.13
CA ILE A 80 -8.56 -7.04 -3.88
C ILE A 80 -9.68 -7.75 -3.11
N ASN A 81 -10.77 -8.12 -3.80
CA ASN A 81 -11.91 -8.79 -3.18
C ASN A 81 -11.56 -10.19 -2.66
N ASP A 82 -10.78 -10.97 -3.41
CA ASP A 82 -10.38 -12.33 -3.09
C ASP A 82 -9.49 -12.39 -1.84
N ARG A 83 -8.71 -11.34 -1.59
CA ARG A 83 -7.88 -11.17 -0.38
C ARG A 83 -8.59 -10.50 0.78
N ALA A 84 -9.90 -10.29 0.63
CA ALA A 84 -10.74 -9.70 1.65
C ALA A 84 -10.20 -8.36 2.21
N ILE A 85 -9.68 -7.49 1.34
CA ILE A 85 -9.16 -6.19 1.75
C ILE A 85 -10.28 -5.31 2.32
N THR A 86 -10.05 -4.75 3.50
CA THR A 86 -10.95 -3.80 4.18
C THR A 86 -10.41 -2.37 4.24
N ILE A 87 -9.08 -2.21 4.16
CA ILE A 87 -8.39 -0.92 4.08
C ILE A 87 -7.59 -0.91 2.79
N LEU A 88 -7.89 0.04 1.90
CA LEU A 88 -7.26 0.15 0.58
C LEU A 88 -6.51 1.48 0.42
N LEU A 89 -5.26 1.40 0.01
CA LEU A 89 -4.45 2.55 -0.39
C LEU A 89 -4.31 2.53 -1.91
N VAL A 90 -4.61 3.66 -2.54
CA VAL A 90 -4.49 3.85 -4.00
C VAL A 90 -3.58 5.06 -4.30
N PRO A 91 -2.86 5.04 -5.43
CA PRO A 91 -1.96 6.13 -5.77
C PRO A 91 -2.76 7.38 -6.18
N ASP A 92 -2.18 8.55 -5.95
CA ASP A 92 -2.71 9.81 -6.44
C ASP A 92 -2.55 9.86 -7.94
N GLY A 93 -3.58 10.32 -8.61
CA GLY A 93 -3.67 10.24 -10.05
C GLY A 93 -5.02 10.73 -10.55
N PRO A 94 -5.11 11.02 -11.85
CA PRO A 94 -6.35 11.48 -12.45
C PRO A 94 -7.43 10.40 -12.29
N PRO A 95 -8.67 10.77 -11.92
CA PRO A 95 -9.77 9.82 -11.86
C PRO A 95 -10.06 9.25 -13.24
N THR A 96 -10.31 7.94 -13.29
CA THR A 96 -10.68 7.18 -14.47
C THR A 96 -12.15 6.75 -14.37
N SER A 97 -12.67 6.09 -15.41
CA SER A 97 -13.96 5.40 -15.39
C SER A 97 -13.71 3.89 -15.47
N PRO A 98 -13.39 3.23 -14.35
CA PRO A 98 -12.98 1.83 -14.36
C PRO A 98 -14.13 0.95 -14.87
N ASN A 99 -13.83 0.09 -15.84
CA ASN A 99 -14.79 -0.88 -16.35
C ASN A 99 -14.78 -2.12 -15.45
N VAL A 100 -15.62 -2.12 -14.41
CA VAL A 100 -15.72 -3.21 -13.45
C VAL A 100 -17.12 -3.81 -13.44
N ALA A 101 -17.21 -5.11 -13.18
CA ALA A 101 -18.47 -5.81 -13.06
C ALA A 101 -19.23 -5.36 -11.80
N ASP A 102 -20.55 -5.22 -11.92
CA ASP A 102 -21.41 -4.85 -10.79
C ASP A 102 -21.22 -5.78 -9.57
N ILE A 103 -21.00 -7.08 -9.81
CA ILE A 103 -20.79 -8.07 -8.75
C ILE A 103 -19.48 -7.81 -8.00
N ALA A 104 -18.40 -7.45 -8.70
CA ALA A 104 -17.12 -7.10 -8.09
C ALA A 104 -17.24 -5.81 -7.27
N LEU A 105 -17.94 -4.80 -7.81
CA LEU A 105 -18.24 -3.55 -7.11
C LEU A 105 -19.05 -3.77 -5.83
N GLN A 106 -20.09 -4.60 -5.88
CA GLN A 106 -20.92 -4.91 -4.71
C GLN A 106 -20.14 -5.70 -3.65
N SER A 107 -19.20 -6.55 -4.05
CA SER A 107 -18.30 -7.23 -3.11
C SER A 107 -17.37 -6.25 -2.40
N ALA A 108 -16.81 -5.29 -3.13
CA ALA A 108 -15.97 -4.25 -2.53
C ALA A 108 -16.77 -3.38 -1.55
N ARG A 109 -17.98 -2.94 -1.94
CA ARG A 109 -18.86 -2.13 -1.08
C ARG A 109 -19.24 -2.78 0.24
N ARG A 110 -19.41 -4.11 0.27
CA ARG A 110 -19.78 -4.83 1.49
C ARG A 110 -18.61 -4.99 2.47
N ARG A 111 -17.37 -4.89 1.99
CA ARG A 111 -16.18 -5.24 2.76
C ARG A 111 -15.27 -4.06 3.05
N MET A 112 -15.21 -3.08 2.16
CA MET A 112 -14.29 -1.96 2.31
C MET A 112 -14.75 -1.03 3.43
N ASP A 113 -13.93 -0.90 4.45
CA ASP A 113 -14.16 -0.03 5.60
C ASP A 113 -13.56 1.36 5.36
N SER A 114 -12.40 1.44 4.71
CA SER A 114 -11.69 2.71 4.50
C SER A 114 -10.81 2.68 3.26
N CYS A 115 -10.74 3.82 2.57
CA CYS A 115 -9.81 4.04 1.47
C CYS A 115 -9.00 5.31 1.67
N TYR A 116 -7.75 5.27 1.23
CA TYR A 116 -6.84 6.40 1.31
C TYR A 116 -6.09 6.60 -0.01
N VAL A 117 -5.82 7.85 -0.33
CA VAL A 117 -4.92 8.25 -1.41
C VAL A 117 -3.55 8.53 -0.80
N TYR A 118 -2.51 8.00 -1.44
CA TYR A 118 -1.10 8.32 -1.18
C TYR A 118 -0.45 8.81 -2.49
N ALA A 119 0.73 9.41 -2.47
CA ALA A 119 1.49 9.71 -3.70
C ALA A 119 2.87 9.05 -3.65
N PRO A 120 3.48 8.69 -4.80
CA PRO A 120 4.80 8.07 -4.85
C PRO A 120 5.89 8.87 -4.12
N ASP A 121 5.80 10.20 -4.11
CA ASP A 121 6.71 11.11 -3.41
C ASP A 121 6.28 11.38 -1.94
N GLY A 122 5.19 10.77 -1.50
CA GLY A 122 4.60 10.91 -0.17
C GLY A 122 3.72 12.14 0.01
N ARG A 123 3.37 12.88 -1.05
CA ARG A 123 2.63 14.16 -0.96
C ARG A 123 1.47 14.24 -1.98
N PRO A 124 0.32 13.60 -1.71
CA PRO A 124 -0.86 13.73 -2.57
C PRO A 124 -1.41 15.16 -2.57
N SER A 125 -2.10 15.52 -3.65
CA SER A 125 -2.54 16.89 -3.94
C SER A 125 -3.49 17.47 -2.88
N ASP A 126 -4.35 16.64 -2.30
CA ASP A 126 -5.40 17.03 -1.35
C ASP A 126 -5.16 16.40 0.04
N ALA A 127 -3.91 16.32 0.49
CA ALA A 127 -3.51 15.75 1.78
C ALA A 127 -4.31 16.32 2.96
N THR A 128 -4.81 15.44 3.84
CA THR A 128 -5.61 15.85 5.02
C THR A 128 -4.94 15.50 6.35
N PHE A 129 -4.10 14.46 6.37
CA PHE A 129 -3.30 14.10 7.51
C PHE A 129 -1.94 13.60 7.05
N SER A 130 -1.02 13.45 8.01
CA SER A 130 0.31 12.95 7.74
C SER A 130 0.81 12.05 8.85
N ILE A 131 1.63 11.08 8.48
CA ILE A 131 2.32 10.18 9.39
C ILE A 131 3.81 10.50 9.32
N ARG A 132 4.42 10.59 10.49
CA ARG A 132 5.85 10.81 10.65
C ARG A 132 6.44 9.66 11.45
N GLN A 133 7.54 9.11 10.97
CA GLN A 133 8.28 8.03 11.62
C GLN A 133 9.78 8.30 11.58
N PRO A 134 10.58 7.72 12.50
CA PRO A 134 12.03 7.78 12.42
C PRO A 134 12.54 7.30 11.06
N ARG A 135 13.54 7.99 10.49
CA ARG A 135 14.09 7.63 9.18
C ARG A 135 14.79 6.28 9.20
N ARG A 136 15.44 5.96 10.32
CA ARG A 136 16.04 4.63 10.53
C ARG A 136 15.19 3.82 11.50
N PRO A 137 15.00 2.51 11.25
CA PRO A 137 15.56 1.73 10.13
C PRO A 137 14.79 1.83 8.80
N ALA A 138 13.64 2.53 8.75
CA ALA A 138 12.73 2.51 7.61
C ALA A 138 13.36 2.81 6.23
N ASN A 139 14.30 3.75 6.15
CA ASN A 139 14.99 4.09 4.90
C ASN A 139 15.83 2.93 4.35
N GLU A 140 16.44 2.10 5.21
CA GLU A 140 17.19 0.91 4.77
C GLU A 140 16.25 -0.13 4.15
N TRP A 141 15.03 -0.25 4.68
CA TRP A 141 14.00 -1.13 4.13
C TRP A 141 13.44 -0.61 2.80
N PHE A 142 13.35 0.71 2.64
CA PHE A 142 12.94 1.34 1.38
C PHE A 142 14.01 1.14 0.30
N GLU A 143 15.28 1.32 0.64
CA GLU A 143 16.42 1.01 -0.24
C GLU A 143 16.40 -0.45 -0.68
N ALA A 144 16.23 -1.39 0.26
CA ALA A 144 16.14 -2.81 -0.06
C ALA A 144 14.95 -3.15 -0.97
N THR A 145 13.82 -2.45 -0.82
CA THR A 145 12.64 -2.62 -1.71
C THR A 145 12.98 -2.18 -3.13
N ILE A 146 13.65 -1.04 -3.30
CA ILE A 146 14.09 -0.54 -4.61
C ILE A 146 15.14 -1.44 -5.25
N GLU A 147 16.13 -1.89 -4.48
CA GLU A 147 17.21 -2.76 -4.96
C GLU A 147 16.73 -4.14 -5.43
N SER A 148 15.50 -4.52 -5.08
CA SER A 148 14.88 -5.79 -5.52
C SER A 148 14.35 -5.78 -6.96
N MET A 149 14.20 -4.59 -7.56
CA MET A 149 13.69 -4.41 -8.91
C MET A 149 14.77 -4.65 -9.97
N ASP A 150 14.37 -5.01 -11.18
CA ASP A 150 15.28 -5.14 -12.34
C ASP A 150 15.84 -3.77 -12.75
N HIS A 151 15.04 -2.71 -12.59
CA HIS A 151 15.41 -1.33 -12.87
C HIS A 151 15.24 -0.42 -11.63
N PRO A 152 16.20 -0.44 -10.69
CA PRO A 152 16.12 0.34 -9.47
C PRO A 152 15.99 1.85 -9.72
N GLU A 153 15.04 2.47 -9.03
CA GLU A 153 14.86 3.93 -8.98
C GLU A 153 15.59 4.53 -7.76
N GLU A 154 15.48 5.84 -7.52
CA GLU A 154 15.96 6.44 -6.27
C GLU A 154 14.85 6.46 -5.21
N VAL A 155 15.20 6.21 -3.94
CA VAL A 155 14.23 6.35 -2.84
C VAL A 155 13.80 7.82 -2.75
N PRO A 156 12.49 8.13 -2.81
CA PRO A 156 12.03 9.50 -2.64
C PRO A 156 12.46 10.06 -1.28
N ALA A 157 12.78 11.36 -1.21
CA ALA A 157 13.28 11.98 0.01
C ALA A 157 12.31 11.86 1.22
N PHE A 158 11.00 11.79 0.95
CA PHE A 158 9.90 11.71 1.92
C PHE A 158 10.04 12.69 3.09
N GLY A 159 10.09 13.99 2.79
CA GLY A 159 10.30 15.04 3.78
C GLY A 159 11.53 15.89 3.46
N SER A 160 11.74 16.94 4.26
CA SER A 160 12.94 17.78 4.22
C SER A 160 13.81 17.61 5.47
N ASP A 161 13.45 16.67 6.34
CA ASP A 161 14.10 16.39 7.62
C ASP A 161 14.88 15.07 7.48
N ASP A 162 16.19 15.14 7.75
CA ASP A 162 17.09 14.00 7.61
C ASP A 162 16.83 12.91 8.67
N ASP A 163 16.15 13.22 9.78
CA ASP A 163 15.93 12.29 10.89
C ASP A 163 14.59 11.54 10.79
N SER A 164 13.70 11.94 9.88
CA SER A 164 12.35 11.35 9.80
C SER A 164 11.81 11.23 8.38
N ILE A 165 11.03 10.18 8.15
CA ILE A 165 10.19 10.05 6.96
C ILE A 165 8.83 10.71 7.26
N HIS A 166 8.38 11.55 6.34
CA HIS A 166 7.11 12.26 6.40
C HIS A 166 6.30 12.00 5.14
N GLN A 167 5.16 11.33 5.31
CA GLN A 167 4.24 11.00 4.24
C GLN A 167 2.83 11.44 4.60
N GLN A 168 2.09 11.87 3.58
CA GLN A 168 0.78 12.47 3.70
C GLN A 168 -0.28 11.66 2.97
N PHE A 169 -1.51 11.77 3.43
CA PHE A 169 -2.60 10.90 3.00
C PHE A 169 -3.94 11.64 2.99
N SER A 170 -4.86 11.15 2.18
CA SER A 170 -6.23 11.67 2.09
C SER A 170 -7.24 10.54 2.18
N PRO A 171 -8.15 10.50 3.17
CA PRO A 171 -9.24 9.56 3.17
C PRO A 171 -10.19 9.90 2.02
N VAL A 172 -10.66 8.87 1.34
CA VAL A 172 -11.60 9.03 0.21
C VAL A 172 -12.71 8.00 0.30
N PRO A 173 -13.92 8.30 -0.21
CA PRO A 173 -14.94 7.28 -0.41
C PRO A 173 -14.46 6.18 -1.35
N LEU A 174 -15.00 4.96 -1.20
CA LEU A 174 -14.66 3.82 -2.06
C LEU A 174 -14.76 4.17 -3.55
N GLU A 175 -15.84 4.84 -3.98
CA GLU A 175 -16.03 5.23 -5.38
C GLU A 175 -14.86 6.05 -5.92
N ARG A 176 -14.33 6.98 -5.12
CA ARG A 176 -13.16 7.79 -5.50
C ARG A 176 -11.85 7.01 -5.48
N ALA A 177 -11.74 6.00 -4.63
CA ALA A 177 -10.60 5.09 -4.66
C ALA A 177 -10.62 4.21 -5.91
N LEU A 178 -11.80 3.71 -6.30
CA LEU A 178 -11.96 2.88 -7.49
C LEU A 178 -11.64 3.62 -8.79
N GLU A 179 -12.00 4.91 -8.88
CA GLU A 179 -11.59 5.80 -9.97
C GLU A 179 -10.06 5.95 -10.10
N ARG A 180 -9.27 5.53 -9.12
CA ARG A 180 -7.79 5.63 -9.15
C ARG A 180 -7.10 4.30 -9.46
N LEU A 181 -7.87 3.21 -9.59
CA LEU A 181 -7.30 1.92 -9.97
C LEU A 181 -6.61 2.04 -11.35
N PRO A 182 -5.38 1.51 -11.50
CA PRO A 182 -4.73 1.37 -12.78
C PRO A 182 -5.61 0.54 -13.75
N GLY A 183 -5.71 1.00 -14.99
CA GLY A 183 -6.50 0.42 -16.06
C GLY A 183 -6.30 1.17 -17.37
#